data_AF-A0A937VN21-F1
#
_entry.id   AF-A0A937VN21-F1
#
_cell.length_a   1.000
_cell.length_b   1.000
_cell.length_c   1.000
_cell.angle_alpha   90.00
_cell.angle_beta   90.00
_cell.angle_gamma   90.00
#
_symmetry.space_group_name_H-M   'P 1'
#
loop_
_entity.id
_entity.type
_entity.pdbx_description
1 polymer ?
#
loop_
_entity_poly.entity_id
_entity_poly.type
_entity_poly.pdbx_seq_one_letter_code
_entity_poly.pdbx_strand_id
1 'polypeptide(L)'
;MPLRHLFIDWSGDLGFRFGRGSMTHLVIAVVSIADYGGFQKLIADLRAERGLHKAYEFHHTHIPKTERAAFFDALRGASFGAWVLVVDKQRLPESFQRRNQYTARKSNECIGVEASA
;
A
#
# COMPACT_ATOMS: atom_id res chain seq x y z
N MET A 1 26.24 4.50 3.80
CA MET A 1 25.31 4.33 2.65
C MET A 1 24.52 5.62 2.49
N PRO A 2 24.31 6.14 1.28
CA PRO A 2 23.43 7.30 1.10
C PRO A 2 22.00 6.94 1.54
N LEU A 3 21.30 7.90 2.15
CA LEU A 3 19.90 7.77 2.51
C LEU A 3 19.06 7.52 1.25
N ARG A 4 18.34 6.40 1.22
CA ARG A 4 17.40 6.07 0.15
C ARG A 4 15.99 6.19 0.69
N HIS A 5 15.13 6.90 -0.03
CA HIS A 5 13.72 6.96 0.29
C HIS A 5 13.03 5.75 -0.35
N LEU A 6 12.29 5.00 0.45
CA LEU A 6 11.60 3.78 0.02
C LEU A 6 10.08 4.00 0.10
N PHE A 7 9.38 3.64 -0.97
CA PHE A 7 7.93 3.58 -1.04
C PHE A 7 7.53 2.12 -1.08
N ILE A 8 6.54 1.75 -0.28
CA ILE A 8 6.08 0.38 -0.15
C ILE A 8 4.58 0.38 -0.44
N ASP A 9 4.16 -0.50 -1.34
CA ASP A 9 2.75 -0.81 -1.56
C ASP A 9 2.59 -2.32 -1.71
N TRP A 10 1.38 -2.82 -1.48
CA TRP A 10 1.08 -4.24 -1.56
C TRP A 10 -0.28 -4.52 -2.15
N SER A 11 -0.44 -5.73 -2.68
CA SER A 11 -1.70 -6.22 -3.22
C SER A 11 -1.94 -7.64 -2.75
N GLY A 12 -3.21 -7.96 -2.47
CA GLY A 12 -3.61 -9.22 -1.89
C GLY A 12 -4.17 -9.05 -0.48
N ASP A 13 -4.37 -10.20 0.17
CA ASP A 13 -4.83 -10.29 1.55
C ASP A 13 -3.91 -11.24 2.35
N LEU A 14 -4.02 -11.19 3.67
CA LEU A 14 -3.27 -12.07 4.57
C LEU A 14 -3.99 -13.40 4.86
N GLY A 15 -5.23 -13.57 4.38
CA GLY A 15 -6.04 -14.76 4.62
C GLY A 15 -5.65 -15.95 3.73
N PHE A 16 -6.07 -17.15 4.15
CA PHE A 16 -5.83 -18.41 3.43
C PHE A 16 -7.14 -19.09 2.99
N ARG A 17 -8.28 -18.37 2.99
CA ARG A 17 -9.59 -18.90 2.59
C ARG A 17 -9.73 -18.89 1.06
N PHE A 18 -8.89 -19.67 0.38
CA PHE A 18 -8.87 -19.75 -1.08
C PHE A 18 -10.22 -20.22 -1.63
N GLY A 19 -10.65 -19.61 -2.74
CA GLY A 19 -11.99 -19.84 -3.30
C GLY A 19 -13.15 -19.26 -2.48
N ARG A 20 -12.87 -18.61 -1.33
CA ARG A 20 -13.86 -17.95 -0.47
C ARG A 20 -13.44 -16.50 -0.13
N GLY A 21 -12.80 -15.83 -1.08
CA GLY A 21 -12.44 -14.41 -0.98
C GLY A 21 -10.97 -14.11 -0.68
N SER A 22 -10.17 -15.08 -0.21
CA SER A 22 -8.72 -14.87 -0.13
C SER A 22 -8.06 -15.07 -1.49
N MET A 23 -7.19 -14.13 -1.86
CA MET A 23 -6.30 -14.22 -3.01
C MET A 23 -5.23 -15.27 -2.75
N THR A 24 -4.69 -15.88 -3.80
CA THR A 24 -3.61 -16.87 -3.70
C THR A 24 -2.24 -16.23 -3.53
N HIS A 25 -2.07 -14.99 -3.98
CA HIS A 25 -0.81 -14.27 -3.95
C HIS A 25 -0.89 -13.06 -3.03
N LEU A 26 0.20 -12.80 -2.33
CA LEU A 26 0.50 -11.51 -1.71
C LEU A 26 1.70 -10.93 -2.47
N VAL A 27 1.54 -9.73 -3.01
CA VAL A 27 2.59 -9.03 -3.76
C VAL A 27 2.96 -7.78 -3.00
N ILE A 28 4.25 -7.60 -2.71
CA ILE A 28 4.78 -6.40 -2.06
C ILE A 28 5.76 -5.75 -3.03
N ALA A 29 5.51 -4.50 -3.39
CA ALA A 29 6.37 -3.70 -4.24
C ALA A 29 7.12 -2.67 -3.38
N VAL A 30 8.42 -2.55 -3.60
CA VAL A 30 9.27 -1.54 -2.99
C VAL A 30 9.92 -0.73 -4.10
N VAL A 31 9.73 0.58 -4.07
CA VAL A 31 10.37 1.52 -5.00
C VAL A 31 11.31 2.41 -4.21
N SER A 32 12.58 2.50 -4.63
CA SER A 32 13.57 3.41 -4.06
C SER A 32 13.84 4.58 -4.98
N ILE A 33 14.02 5.76 -4.39
CA ILE A 33 14.50 6.97 -5.07
C ILE A 33 15.82 7.39 -4.44
N ALA A 34 16.84 7.59 -5.27
CA ALA A 34 18.16 8.05 -4.82
C ALA A 34 18.18 9.56 -4.51
N ASP A 35 17.60 10.38 -5.41
CA ASP A 35 17.45 11.82 -5.22
C ASP A 35 16.00 12.19 -4.92
N TYR A 36 15.64 12.11 -3.64
CA TYR A 36 14.28 12.43 -3.20
C TYR A 36 13.96 13.93 -3.28
N GLY A 37 14.96 14.80 -3.09
CA GLY A 37 14.79 16.24 -3.22
C GLY A 37 14.44 16.65 -4.66
N GLY A 38 15.19 16.10 -5.63
CA GLY A 38 14.89 16.26 -7.05
C GLY A 38 13.50 15.72 -7.42
N PHE A 39 13.12 14.56 -6.89
CA PHE A 39 11.79 14.00 -7.09
C PHE A 39 10.67 14.91 -6.54
N GLN A 40 10.81 15.43 -5.32
CA GLN A 40 9.83 16.36 -4.74
C GLN A 40 9.69 17.63 -5.58
N LYS A 41 10.81 18.18 -6.06
CA LYS A 41 10.80 19.36 -6.94
C LYS A 41 10.07 19.06 -8.25
N LEU A 42 10.36 17.93 -8.88
CA LEU A 42 9.73 17.49 -10.12
C LEU A 42 8.20 17.40 -9.99
N ILE A 43 7.71 16.82 -8.90
CA ILE A 43 6.27 16.73 -8.63
C ILE A 43 5.66 18.13 -8.39
N ALA A 44 6.37 19.01 -7.68
CA ALA A 44 5.92 20.38 -7.45
C ALA A 44 5.85 21.20 -8.75
N ASP A 45 6.86 21.06 -9.62
CA ASP A 45 6.91 21.70 -10.93
C ASP A 45 5.75 21.22 -11.82
N LEU A 46 5.49 19.90 -11.85
CA LEU A 46 4.36 19.33 -12.60
C LEU A 46 3.02 19.88 -12.11
N ARG A 47 2.81 20.00 -10.80
CA ARG A 47 1.58 20.63 -10.27
C ARG A 47 1.44 22.07 -10.75
N ALA A 48 2.54 22.84 -10.71
CA ALA A 48 2.54 24.23 -11.15
C ALA A 48 2.25 24.37 -12.66
N GLU A 49 2.88 23.55 -13.50
CA GLU A 49 2.65 23.51 -14.95
C GLU A 49 1.18 23.20 -15.30
N ARG A 50 0.56 22.32 -14.51
CA ARG A 50 -0.83 21.90 -14.69
C ARG A 50 -1.85 22.81 -14.01
N GLY A 51 -1.41 23.86 -13.32
CA GLY A 51 -2.30 24.76 -12.56
C GLY A 51 -3.00 24.07 -11.38
N LEU A 52 -2.42 23.00 -10.85
CA LEU A 52 -2.98 22.21 -9.76
C LEU A 52 -2.62 22.80 -8.40
N HIS A 53 -3.47 22.54 -7.39
CA HIS A 53 -3.19 22.93 -6.01
C HIS A 53 -1.88 22.29 -5.50
N LYS A 54 -1.13 22.98 -4.63
CA LYS A 54 0.16 22.50 -4.11
C LYS A 54 0.05 21.16 -3.38
N ALA A 55 -1.07 20.91 -2.72
CA ALA A 55 -1.37 19.68 -2.00
C ALA A 55 -2.11 18.63 -2.87
N TYR A 56 -2.21 18.84 -4.19
CA TYR A 56 -2.87 17.90 -5.09
C TYR A 56 -2.15 16.54 -5.07
N GLU A 57 -2.93 15.47 -4.90
CA GLU A 57 -2.43 14.10 -4.90
C GLU A 57 -2.79 13.39 -6.21
N PHE A 58 -1.77 12.83 -6.88
CA PHE A 58 -1.93 12.09 -8.13
C PHE A 58 -2.38 10.65 -7.86
N HIS A 59 -3.66 10.48 -7.48
CA HIS A 59 -4.24 9.15 -7.31
C HIS A 59 -4.47 8.46 -8.67
N HIS A 60 -3.74 7.39 -8.95
CA HIS A 60 -3.78 6.69 -10.24
C HIS A 60 -5.20 6.38 -10.76
N THR A 61 -6.13 6.03 -9.87
CA THR A 61 -7.51 5.65 -10.21
C THR A 61 -8.47 6.84 -10.32
N HIS A 62 -8.11 8.01 -9.78
CA HIS A 62 -9.02 9.16 -9.66
C HIS A 62 -8.60 10.37 -10.49
N ILE A 63 -7.45 10.31 -11.18
CA ILE A 63 -7.01 11.39 -12.06
C ILE A 63 -7.37 11.12 -13.53
N PRO A 64 -7.63 12.18 -14.34
CA PRO A 64 -7.85 12.04 -15.77
C PRO A 64 -6.67 11.36 -16.47
N LYS A 65 -6.94 10.66 -17.58
CA LYS A 65 -5.91 9.97 -18.37
C LYS A 65 -4.78 10.90 -18.81
N THR A 66 -5.09 12.17 -19.11
CA THR A 66 -4.12 13.20 -19.51
C THR A 66 -3.16 13.54 -18.38
N GLU A 67 -3.67 13.76 -17.16
CA GLU A 67 -2.85 14.03 -15.97
C GLU A 67 -2.00 12.82 -15.59
N ARG A 68 -2.55 11.62 -15.76
CA ARG A 68 -1.80 10.38 -15.54
C ARG A 68 -0.63 10.24 -16.52
N ALA A 69 -0.86 10.51 -17.80
CA ALA A 69 0.19 10.48 -18.82
C ALA A 69 1.28 11.52 -18.51
N ALA A 70 0.87 12.76 -18.20
CA ALA A 70 1.77 13.83 -17.80
C ALA A 70 2.62 13.47 -16.58
N PHE A 71 2.01 12.84 -15.57
CA PHE A 71 2.71 12.35 -14.39
C PHE A 71 3.80 11.34 -14.77
N PHE A 72 3.47 10.29 -15.51
CA PHE A 72 4.47 9.29 -15.91
C PHE A 72 5.54 9.84 -16.86
N ASP A 73 5.18 10.79 -17.72
CA ASP A 73 6.14 11.46 -18.60
C ASP A 73 7.14 12.30 -17.81
N ALA A 74 6.68 13.05 -16.81
CA ALA A 74 7.55 13.80 -15.91
C ALA A 74 8.51 12.85 -15.16
N LEU A 75 8.02 11.69 -14.71
CA LEU A 75 8.84 10.70 -13.99
C LEU A 75 9.90 10.00 -14.85
N ARG A 76 9.82 10.07 -16.19
CA ARG A 76 10.73 9.33 -17.09
C ARG A 76 12.21 9.65 -16.87
N GLY A 77 12.52 10.86 -16.43
CA GLY A 77 13.89 11.30 -16.13
C GLY A 77 14.40 10.92 -14.73
N ALA A 78 13.54 10.42 -13.85
CA ALA A 78 13.93 10.06 -12.49
C ALA A 78 14.49 8.65 -12.42
N SER A 79 15.51 8.45 -11.57
CA SER A 79 16.14 7.14 -11.35
C SER A 79 15.45 6.40 -10.21
N PHE A 80 14.73 5.34 -10.55
CA PHE A 80 14.07 4.44 -9.60
C PHE A 80 14.81 3.11 -9.52
N GLY A 81 14.94 2.60 -8.29
CA GLY A 81 15.15 1.17 -8.05
C GLY A 81 13.82 0.52 -7.68
N ALA A 82 13.57 -0.70 -8.12
CA ALA A 82 12.34 -1.40 -7.77
C ALA A 82 12.62 -2.88 -7.44
N TRP A 83 11.91 -3.38 -6.44
CA TRP A 83 11.91 -4.79 -6.05
C TRP A 83 10.47 -5.23 -5.81
N VAL A 84 10.17 -6.48 -6.16
CA VAL A 84 8.85 -7.07 -5.91
C VAL A 84 9.06 -8.40 -5.22
N LEU A 85 8.42 -8.58 -4.07
CA LEU A 85 8.27 -9.86 -3.42
C LEU A 85 6.89 -10.43 -3.79
N VAL A 86 6.89 -11.55 -4.51
CA VAL A 86 5.68 -12.30 -4.83
C VAL A 86 5.63 -13.53 -3.95
N VAL A 87 4.62 -13.62 -3.10
CA VAL A 87 4.40 -14.75 -2.20
C VAL A 87 3.21 -15.55 -2.71
N ASP A 88 3.49 -16.75 -3.23
CA ASP A 88 2.45 -17.76 -3.48
C ASP A 88 2.06 -18.42 -2.14
N LYS A 89 0.90 -18.03 -1.60
CA LYS A 89 0.41 -18.51 -0.30
C LYS A 89 0.04 -19.98 -0.33
N GLN A 90 -0.15 -20.60 -1.49
CA GLN A 90 -0.43 -22.04 -1.61
C GLN A 90 0.81 -22.89 -1.37
N ARG A 91 2.00 -22.30 -1.54
CA ARG A 91 3.29 -22.98 -1.31
C ARG A 91 3.84 -22.73 0.09
N LEU A 92 3.18 -21.88 0.89
CA LEU A 92 3.60 -21.63 2.26
C LEU A 92 3.26 -22.81 3.17
N PRO A 93 4.16 -23.18 4.09
CA PRO A 93 3.88 -24.19 5.11
C PRO A 93 2.64 -23.83 5.93
N GLU A 94 1.93 -24.84 6.44
CA GLU A 94 0.73 -24.67 7.28
C GLU A 94 0.98 -23.79 8.52
N SER A 95 2.24 -23.68 8.99
CA SER A 95 2.62 -22.80 10.09
C SER A 95 2.28 -21.33 9.84
N PHE A 96 2.28 -20.89 8.56
CA PHE A 96 1.89 -19.54 8.15
C PHE A 96 0.37 -19.35 8.09
N GLN A 97 -0.40 -20.44 8.10
CA GLN A 97 -1.85 -20.44 7.98
C GLN A 97 -2.56 -20.32 9.34
N ARG A 98 -1.83 -20.08 10.44
CA ARG A 98 -2.39 -20.18 11.80
C ARG A 98 -3.43 -19.10 12.14
N ARG A 99 -4.67 -19.60 12.27
CA ARG A 99 -5.84 -19.24 13.10
C ARG A 99 -6.07 -17.76 13.46
N ASN A 100 -7.11 -17.22 12.82
CA ASN A 100 -8.12 -16.30 13.37
C ASN A 100 -7.77 -15.67 14.74
N GLN A 101 -7.22 -14.46 14.75
CA GLN A 101 -7.33 -13.57 15.92
C GLN A 101 -8.77 -13.04 16.14
N TYR A 102 -9.75 -13.51 15.36
CA TYR A 102 -11.18 -13.17 15.52
C TYR A 102 -12.00 -14.20 16.32
N THR A 103 -11.38 -15.23 16.91
CA THR A 103 -12.04 -16.03 17.96
C THR A 103 -11.67 -15.50 19.35
N ALA A 104 -11.96 -14.23 19.61
CA ALA A 104 -12.11 -13.71 20.97
C ALA A 104 -13.60 -13.77 21.33
N ARG A 105 -13.98 -14.85 22.02
CA ARG A 105 -15.15 -15.02 22.90
C ARG A 105 -16.53 -14.54 22.37
N LYS A 106 -17.34 -15.50 21.91
CA LYS A 106 -18.71 -15.60 22.43
C LYS A 106 -18.62 -16.17 23.85
N SER A 107 -18.35 -15.32 24.84
CA SER A 107 -18.77 -15.59 26.22
C SER A 107 -19.96 -14.70 26.48
N ASN A 108 -21.15 -15.30 26.49
CA ASN A 108 -22.32 -14.73 27.14
C ASN A 108 -21.95 -14.53 28.61
N GLU A 109 -21.60 -13.32 29.01
CA GLU A 109 -21.64 -12.89 30.40
C GLU A 109 -22.07 -11.43 30.38
N CYS A 110 -23.38 -11.24 30.52
CA CYS A 110 -23.95 -9.98 30.96
C CYS A 110 -23.38 -9.69 32.34
N ILE A 111 -22.38 -8.82 32.42
CA ILE A 111 -22.01 -8.20 33.70
C ILE A 111 -23.02 -7.09 33.92
N GLY A 112 -24.07 -7.42 34.68
CA GLY A 112 -24.93 -6.44 35.31
C GLY A 112 -24.09 -5.60 36.25
N VAL A 113 -24.10 -4.29 36.06
CA VAL A 113 -23.59 -3.33 37.05
C VAL A 113 -24.75 -3.05 37.99
N GLU A 114 -24.71 -3.65 39.18
CA GLU A 114 -25.51 -3.17 40.31
C GLU A 114 -24.98 -1.80 40.72
N ALA A 115 -25.79 -0.77 40.56
CA ALA A 115 -25.59 0.50 41.23
C ALA A 115 -26.32 0.43 42.57
N SER A 116 -25.56 0.45 43.66
CA SER A 116 -26.06 0.79 44.99
C SER A 116 -25.36 2.06 45.47
N ALA A 117 -26.14 3.15 45.56
CA ALA A 117 -26.15 4.16 46.61
C ALA A 117 -27.37 5.07 46.37
#